data_AF-A0A0J5IRE2-F1
#
_entry.id   AF-A0A0J5IRE2-F1
#
_cell.length_a   1.000
_cell.length_b   1.000
_cell.length_c   1.000
_cell.angle_alpha   90.00
_cell.angle_beta   90.00
_cell.angle_gamma   90.00
#
_symmetry.space_group_name_H-M   'P 1'
#
loop_
_entity.id
_entity.type
_entity.pdbx_description
1 polymer ?
#
loop_
_entity_poly.entity_id
_entity_poly.type
_entity_poly.pdbx_seq_one_letter_code
_entity_poly.pdbx_strand_id
1 'polypeptide(L)'
;MLKMTNNIQHYDWGSKTALTDIYGIENPDNQPMAELWMGAHPKCSSLVTDPETGETIALNTLIAKEPEKYLGEAVARQFQRLPFLFKVLCAAQPLSIQVHPDKTSAEVGFAKENALGIPLDSAQRNYKDDNHKPELVYALTPFKAMNAFRPLSEIAQLLENISAAHPDIQTFIQHPTEQNLSFLFAQLLNMQGESKRLAIAVLKSALNSHQGEPWDTIRKMTSFYPDDNGLFSPLLLNVVELKPGQAMFLYARTPHAYLEGVALEVMANSDNVLRAGLTGKHIDVPELMANLDFIPKCADNLLTVPKQEKDALNYPVPVNDFHFSVYAVSEQPITLENNSASVLFCSEGQVVINADEQQLRLFSGESIFLSATEKTVIVSGDGKVAKVSN
;
A
#
# COMPACT_ATOMS: atom_id res chain seq x y z
N MET A 1 16.52 22.02 -4.95
CA MET A 1 15.24 21.45 -4.44
C MET A 1 14.15 21.68 -5.47
N LEU A 2 13.28 20.70 -5.76
CA LEU A 2 12.25 20.83 -6.80
C LEU A 2 10.85 20.63 -6.21
N LYS A 3 10.01 21.68 -6.21
CA LYS A 3 8.60 21.55 -5.84
C LYS A 3 7.86 20.69 -6.86
N MET A 4 7.10 19.72 -6.38
CA MET A 4 6.42 18.75 -7.24
C MET A 4 4.98 19.17 -7.50
N THR A 5 4.55 19.07 -8.76
CA THR A 5 3.14 19.02 -9.12
C THR A 5 2.76 17.55 -9.28
N ASN A 6 1.88 17.07 -8.42
CA ASN A 6 1.53 15.66 -8.30
C ASN A 6 0.19 15.38 -8.96
N ASN A 7 0.04 14.17 -9.51
CA ASN A 7 -1.17 13.75 -10.20
C ASN A 7 -2.09 12.97 -9.25
N ILE A 8 -3.40 13.18 -9.39
CA ILE A 8 -4.43 12.43 -8.67
C ILE A 8 -4.98 11.35 -9.60
N GLN A 9 -5.01 10.11 -9.11
CA GLN A 9 -5.69 9.00 -9.77
C GLN A 9 -7.16 8.98 -9.36
N HIS A 10 -8.05 9.06 -10.33
CA HIS A 10 -9.50 9.15 -10.11
C HIS A 10 -10.21 7.79 -10.19
N TYR A 11 -9.71 6.79 -9.46
CA TYR A 11 -10.33 5.47 -9.44
C TYR A 11 -11.67 5.49 -8.67
N ASP A 12 -12.66 4.70 -9.11
CA ASP A 12 -14.04 4.71 -8.58
C ASP A 12 -14.17 4.49 -7.07
N TRP A 13 -13.19 3.81 -6.46
CA TRP A 13 -13.15 3.54 -5.02
C TRP A 13 -12.67 4.72 -4.17
N GLY A 14 -12.13 5.76 -4.81
CA GLY A 14 -11.53 6.92 -4.16
C GLY A 14 -12.54 7.80 -3.44
N SER A 15 -12.12 8.41 -2.33
CA SER A 15 -12.93 9.42 -1.65
C SER A 15 -13.07 10.68 -2.51
N LYS A 16 -14.27 11.26 -2.52
CA LYS A 16 -14.53 12.52 -3.23
C LYS A 16 -14.13 13.76 -2.44
N THR A 17 -13.93 13.64 -1.13
CA THR A 17 -13.68 14.79 -0.24
C THR A 17 -12.38 14.70 0.54
N ALA A 18 -11.81 13.51 0.75
CA ALA A 18 -10.69 13.33 1.69
C ALA A 18 -9.48 14.26 1.41
N LEU A 19 -9.02 14.37 0.16
CA LEU A 19 -7.92 15.28 -0.18
C LEU A 19 -8.32 16.76 -0.06
N THR A 20 -9.58 17.10 -0.31
CA THR A 20 -10.12 18.45 -0.08
C THR A 20 -10.18 18.78 1.40
N ASP A 21 -10.68 17.86 2.23
CA ASP A 21 -10.87 18.06 3.66
C ASP A 21 -9.52 18.14 4.40
N ILE A 22 -8.54 17.33 4.01
CA ILE A 22 -7.23 17.25 4.68
C ILE A 22 -6.27 18.33 4.14
N TYR A 23 -6.26 18.57 2.83
CA TYR A 23 -5.24 19.39 2.17
C TYR A 23 -5.78 20.62 1.42
N GLY A 24 -7.09 20.82 1.38
CA GLY A 24 -7.69 21.93 0.62
C GLY A 24 -7.58 21.76 -0.90
N ILE A 25 -7.31 20.56 -1.40
CA ILE A 25 -7.24 20.28 -2.84
C ILE A 25 -8.63 20.48 -3.47
N GLU A 26 -8.72 21.35 -4.46
CA GLU A 26 -9.98 21.63 -5.17
C GLU A 26 -10.49 20.41 -5.94
N ASN A 27 -11.79 20.15 -5.86
CA ASN A 27 -12.46 19.09 -6.61
C ASN A 27 -13.82 19.58 -7.15
N PRO A 28 -13.84 20.60 -8.03
CA PRO A 28 -15.08 21.23 -8.48
C PRO A 28 -16.03 20.26 -9.19
N ASP A 29 -15.48 19.23 -9.84
CA ASP A 29 -16.23 18.22 -10.59
C ASP A 29 -16.66 17.03 -9.72
N ASN A 30 -16.36 17.03 -8.41
CA ASN A 30 -16.73 16.00 -7.45
C ASN A 30 -16.31 14.57 -7.90
N GLN A 31 -15.12 14.48 -8.48
CA GLN A 31 -14.51 13.23 -8.93
C GLN A 31 -14.00 12.42 -7.73
N PRO A 32 -14.00 11.08 -7.79
CA PRO A 32 -13.29 10.31 -6.78
C PRO A 32 -11.79 10.62 -6.86
N MET A 33 -11.14 10.84 -5.72
CA MET A 33 -9.70 11.10 -5.62
C MET A 33 -9.07 9.96 -4.82
N ALA A 34 -8.58 8.95 -5.54
CA ALA A 34 -8.18 7.68 -4.95
C ALA A 34 -6.74 7.70 -4.44
N GLU A 35 -5.81 8.18 -5.29
CA GLU A 35 -4.38 8.21 -4.96
C GLU A 35 -3.74 9.52 -5.45
N LEU A 36 -3.03 10.23 -4.58
CA LEU A 36 -2.13 11.33 -4.97
C LEU A 36 -0.73 10.75 -5.15
N TRP A 37 -0.18 10.76 -6.37
CA TRP A 37 1.11 10.14 -6.68
C TRP A 37 2.26 11.14 -6.61
N MET A 38 3.27 10.80 -5.81
CA MET A 38 4.51 11.55 -5.62
C MET A 38 5.69 10.68 -6.05
N GLY A 39 6.25 10.95 -7.22
CA GLY A 39 7.44 10.23 -7.68
C GLY A 39 7.61 10.25 -9.19
N ALA A 40 8.33 9.25 -9.70
CA ALA A 40 8.77 9.18 -11.09
C ALA A 40 8.20 7.94 -11.81
N HIS A 41 6.98 7.51 -11.45
CA HIS A 41 6.40 6.29 -12.03
C HIS A 41 6.12 6.47 -13.53
N PRO A 42 6.46 5.52 -14.42
CA PRO A 42 6.31 5.69 -15.87
C PRO A 42 4.89 6.00 -16.35
N LYS A 43 3.88 5.44 -15.68
CA LYS A 43 2.46 5.72 -16.02
C LYS A 43 2.00 7.11 -15.61
N CYS A 44 2.60 7.70 -14.57
CA CYS A 44 2.16 8.97 -14.04
C CYS A 44 3.27 9.57 -13.16
N SER A 45 4.25 10.20 -13.81
CA SER A 45 5.33 10.89 -13.12
C SER A 45 4.83 12.25 -12.61
N SER A 46 5.27 12.65 -11.42
CA SER A 46 5.14 14.03 -10.97
C SER A 46 5.88 14.97 -11.94
N LEU A 47 5.43 16.22 -12.00
CA LEU A 47 6.05 17.28 -12.78
C LEU A 47 6.87 18.19 -11.87
N VAL A 48 7.98 18.71 -12.40
CA VAL A 48 8.87 19.66 -11.72
C VAL A 48 9.33 20.73 -12.72
N THR A 49 9.91 21.82 -12.23
CA THR A 49 10.59 22.81 -13.07
C THR A 49 12.01 22.33 -13.37
N ASP A 50 12.36 22.22 -14.64
CA ASP A 50 13.73 21.91 -15.09
C ASP A 50 14.68 23.03 -14.67
N PRO A 51 15.74 22.76 -13.87
CA PRO A 51 16.68 23.78 -13.42
C PRO A 51 17.45 24.48 -14.54
N GLU A 52 17.61 23.83 -15.71
CA GLU A 52 18.39 24.35 -16.82
C GLU A 52 17.55 25.23 -17.75
N THR A 53 16.30 24.84 -18.00
CA THR A 53 15.43 25.53 -18.96
C THR A 53 14.36 26.41 -18.30
N GLY A 54 14.01 26.15 -17.04
CA GLY A 54 12.88 26.77 -16.36
C GLY A 54 11.51 26.24 -16.80
N GLU A 55 11.45 25.28 -17.71
CA GLU A 55 10.20 24.69 -18.22
C GLU A 55 9.70 23.55 -17.33
N THR A 56 8.42 23.22 -17.42
CA THR A 56 7.85 22.05 -16.75
C THR A 56 8.29 20.77 -17.44
N ILE A 57 8.80 19.81 -16.66
CA ILE A 57 9.26 18.50 -17.14
C ILE A 57 8.78 17.39 -16.20
N ALA A 58 8.54 16.20 -16.75
CA ALA A 58 8.27 15.01 -15.94
C ALA A 58 9.53 14.60 -15.16
N LEU A 59 9.37 14.34 -13.86
CA LEU A 59 10.47 13.98 -12.97
C LEU A 59 11.25 12.75 -13.45
N ASN A 60 10.57 11.73 -14.00
CA ASN A 60 11.22 10.58 -14.58
C ASN A 60 12.12 10.93 -15.79
N THR A 61 11.68 11.84 -16.65
CA THR A 61 12.45 12.34 -17.80
C THR A 61 13.63 13.17 -17.33
N LEU A 62 13.47 14.00 -16.31
CA LEU A 62 14.56 14.78 -15.71
C LEU A 62 15.64 13.86 -15.13
N ILE A 63 15.23 12.88 -14.32
CA ILE A 63 16.14 11.88 -13.73
C ILE A 63 16.90 11.12 -14.82
N ALA A 64 16.23 10.74 -15.90
CA ALA A 64 16.85 9.99 -17.00
C ALA A 64 17.94 10.76 -17.76
N LYS A 65 17.94 12.11 -17.72
CA LYS A 65 19.01 12.92 -18.34
C LYS A 65 20.35 12.74 -17.61
N GLU A 66 20.32 12.73 -16.28
CA GLU A 66 21.52 12.62 -15.43
C GLU A 66 21.25 11.78 -14.16
N PRO A 67 21.12 10.44 -14.26
CA PRO A 67 20.67 9.60 -13.15
C PRO A 67 21.54 9.72 -11.89
N GLU A 68 22.87 9.76 -12.04
CA GLU A 68 23.79 9.86 -10.89
C GLU A 68 23.64 11.19 -10.14
N LYS A 69 23.43 12.30 -10.87
CA LYS A 69 23.18 13.63 -10.27
C LYS A 69 21.91 13.61 -9.45
N TYR A 70 20.81 13.11 -10.02
CA TYR A 70 19.52 13.21 -9.36
C TYR A 70 19.29 12.14 -8.28
N LEU A 71 19.71 10.90 -8.53
CA LEU A 71 19.47 9.75 -7.65
C LEU A 71 20.60 9.50 -6.65
N GLY A 72 21.83 9.89 -7.00
CA GLY A 72 23.06 9.47 -6.35
C GLY A 72 23.62 8.19 -6.97
N GLU A 73 24.94 8.00 -6.89
CA GLU A 73 25.66 6.92 -7.56
C GLU A 73 25.11 5.52 -7.21
N ALA A 74 24.88 5.24 -5.93
CA ALA A 74 24.40 3.93 -5.47
C ALA A 74 23.03 3.58 -6.08
N VAL A 75 22.08 4.51 -6.01
CA VAL A 75 20.71 4.32 -6.54
C VAL A 75 20.72 4.25 -8.07
N ALA A 76 21.49 5.12 -8.73
CA ALA A 76 21.64 5.10 -10.18
C ALA A 76 22.23 3.77 -10.67
N ARG A 77 23.25 3.25 -9.99
CA ARG A 77 23.90 1.97 -10.32
C ARG A 77 22.97 0.78 -10.10
N GLN A 78 22.21 0.78 -9.01
CA GLN A 78 21.35 -0.34 -8.63
C GLN A 78 20.01 -0.36 -9.39
N PHE A 79 19.38 0.81 -9.56
CA PHE A 79 18.01 0.90 -10.05
C PHE A 79 17.86 1.67 -11.36
N GLN A 80 18.77 2.59 -11.68
CA GLN A 80 18.72 3.53 -12.84
C GLN A 80 17.48 4.45 -12.89
N ARG A 81 16.59 4.35 -11.90
CA ARG A 81 15.36 5.12 -11.74
C ARG A 81 15.11 5.35 -10.25
N LEU A 82 14.16 6.23 -9.91
CA LEU A 82 13.69 6.33 -8.53
C LEU A 82 13.14 4.95 -8.09
N PRO A 83 13.58 4.36 -6.97
CA PRO A 83 13.24 2.97 -6.65
C PRO A 83 11.85 2.80 -6.01
N PHE A 84 11.20 3.90 -5.63
CA PHE A 84 9.91 3.90 -4.95
C PHE A 84 8.87 4.79 -5.65
N LEU A 85 7.62 4.56 -5.28
CA LEU A 85 6.48 5.45 -5.48
C LEU A 85 5.89 5.77 -4.12
N PHE A 86 5.66 7.06 -3.87
CA PHE A 86 5.05 7.55 -2.65
C PHE A 86 3.65 8.09 -2.93
N LYS A 87 2.68 7.78 -2.08
CA LYS A 87 1.29 8.14 -2.31
C LYS A 87 0.59 8.63 -1.06
N VAL A 88 -0.44 9.44 -1.27
CA VAL A 88 -1.59 9.50 -0.35
C VAL A 88 -2.70 8.61 -0.94
N LEU A 89 -3.14 7.59 -0.22
CA LEU A 89 -4.24 6.71 -0.58
C LEU A 89 -5.50 7.07 0.22
N CYS A 90 -6.63 7.26 -0.46
CA CYS A 90 -7.91 7.68 0.12
C CYS A 90 -9.01 6.64 -0.16
N ALA A 91 -9.03 5.55 0.62
CA ALA A 91 -10.00 4.46 0.45
C ALA A 91 -11.38 4.84 1.02
N ALA A 92 -12.34 5.13 0.12
CA ALA A 92 -13.75 5.28 0.49
C ALA A 92 -14.55 3.96 0.35
N GLN A 93 -13.96 2.97 -0.31
CA GLN A 93 -14.53 1.63 -0.46
C GLN A 93 -13.45 0.58 -0.13
N PRO A 94 -13.83 -0.62 0.34
CA PRO A 94 -12.88 -1.70 0.53
C PRO A 94 -12.22 -2.09 -0.79
N LEU A 95 -10.90 -2.21 -0.81
CA LEU A 95 -10.14 -2.61 -1.98
C LEU A 95 -10.02 -4.14 -2.06
N SER A 96 -9.60 -4.62 -3.24
CA SER A 96 -9.34 -6.05 -3.44
C SER A 96 -8.28 -6.58 -2.49
N ILE A 97 -8.41 -7.84 -2.10
CA ILE A 97 -7.36 -8.55 -1.35
C ILE A 97 -6.21 -8.84 -2.32
N GLN A 98 -5.00 -8.51 -1.89
CA GLN A 98 -3.79 -8.60 -2.70
C GLN A 98 -2.73 -9.45 -2.02
N VAL A 99 -1.92 -10.09 -2.85
CA VAL A 99 -0.68 -10.76 -2.49
C VAL A 99 0.37 -10.30 -3.49
N HIS A 100 1.53 -9.92 -2.98
CA HIS A 100 2.69 -9.57 -3.82
C HIS A 100 3.66 -10.75 -3.85
N PRO A 101 4.06 -11.24 -5.02
CA PRO A 101 5.10 -12.26 -5.12
C PRO A 101 6.42 -11.73 -4.53
N ASP A 102 7.27 -12.64 -4.06
CA ASP A 102 8.66 -12.28 -3.77
C ASP A 102 9.43 -11.98 -5.06
N LYS A 103 10.67 -11.48 -4.93
CA LYS A 103 11.49 -11.05 -6.07
C LYS A 103 11.76 -12.21 -7.05
N THR A 104 12.06 -13.39 -6.55
CA THR A 104 12.36 -14.57 -7.37
C THR A 104 11.13 -15.05 -8.12
N SER A 105 9.98 -15.14 -7.45
CA SER A 105 8.69 -15.45 -8.08
C SER A 105 8.31 -14.42 -9.14
N ALA A 106 8.54 -13.12 -8.88
CA ALA A 106 8.27 -12.05 -9.83
C ALA A 106 9.10 -12.19 -11.12
N GLU A 107 10.40 -12.44 -11.01
CA GLU A 107 11.30 -12.67 -12.16
C GLU A 107 10.85 -13.88 -12.99
N VAL A 108 10.56 -15.01 -12.33
CA VAL A 108 10.13 -16.25 -13.00
C VAL A 108 8.76 -16.07 -13.66
N GLY A 109 7.80 -15.50 -12.95
CA GLY A 109 6.44 -15.25 -13.42
C GLY A 109 6.42 -14.29 -14.61
N PHE A 110 7.16 -13.18 -14.52
CA PHE A 110 7.27 -12.20 -15.60
C PHE A 110 7.88 -12.82 -16.87
N ALA A 111 8.98 -13.57 -16.74
CA ALA A 111 9.60 -14.25 -17.86
C ALA A 111 8.67 -15.30 -18.51
N LYS A 112 7.96 -16.09 -17.69
CA LYS A 112 6.98 -17.10 -18.14
C LYS A 112 5.85 -16.45 -18.94
N GLU A 113 5.21 -15.41 -18.43
CA GLU A 113 4.10 -14.74 -19.11
C GLU A 113 4.56 -14.04 -20.40
N ASN A 114 5.78 -13.49 -20.43
CA ASN A 114 6.39 -12.94 -21.65
C ASN A 114 6.65 -14.02 -22.71
N ALA A 115 7.18 -15.18 -22.33
CA ALA A 115 7.42 -16.29 -23.26
C ALA A 115 6.11 -16.84 -23.85
N LEU A 116 5.01 -16.75 -23.11
CA LEU A 116 3.66 -17.08 -23.58
C LEU A 116 3.00 -15.97 -24.42
N GLY A 117 3.64 -14.80 -24.55
CA GLY A 117 3.12 -13.67 -25.31
C GLY A 117 1.88 -13.01 -24.71
N ILE A 118 1.65 -13.14 -23.40
CA ILE A 118 0.50 -12.52 -22.72
C ILE A 118 0.69 -10.99 -22.70
N PRO A 119 -0.22 -10.19 -23.28
CA PRO A 119 -0.09 -8.73 -23.26
C PRO A 119 -0.09 -8.15 -21.85
N LEU A 120 0.66 -7.07 -21.60
CA LEU A 120 0.79 -6.45 -20.27
C LEU A 120 -0.53 -5.90 -19.70
N ASP A 121 -1.48 -5.58 -20.58
CA ASP A 121 -2.82 -5.09 -20.26
C ASP A 121 -3.89 -6.20 -20.21
N SER A 122 -3.51 -7.45 -20.48
CA SER A 122 -4.42 -8.60 -20.42
C SER A 122 -4.96 -8.82 -19.00
N ALA A 123 -6.24 -9.19 -18.90
CA ALA A 123 -6.85 -9.59 -17.63
C ALA A 123 -6.23 -10.88 -17.03
N GLN A 124 -5.50 -11.65 -17.83
CA GLN A 124 -4.78 -12.85 -17.41
C GLN A 124 -3.32 -12.56 -17.00
N ARG A 125 -2.84 -11.32 -17.14
CA ARG A 125 -1.47 -10.93 -16.81
C ARG A 125 -1.35 -10.69 -15.31
N ASN A 126 -0.62 -11.57 -14.61
CA ASN A 126 -0.35 -11.43 -13.19
C ASN A 126 0.93 -10.62 -12.93
N TYR A 127 1.93 -10.76 -13.81
CA TYR A 127 3.25 -10.17 -13.64
C TYR A 127 3.52 -9.09 -14.70
N LYS A 128 3.58 -7.83 -14.29
CA LYS A 128 3.80 -6.66 -15.16
C LYS A 128 5.25 -6.20 -15.21
N ASP A 129 6.05 -6.69 -14.28
CA ASP A 129 7.49 -6.45 -14.18
C ASP A 129 8.16 -7.60 -13.43
N ASP A 130 9.48 -7.61 -13.42
CA ASP A 130 10.31 -8.62 -12.74
C ASP A 130 10.64 -8.25 -11.29
N ASN A 131 9.90 -7.31 -10.67
CA ASN A 131 10.23 -6.80 -9.35
C ASN A 131 9.24 -7.25 -8.26
N HIS A 132 9.73 -7.26 -7.01
CA HIS A 132 8.85 -7.40 -5.85
C HIS A 132 8.15 -6.08 -5.55
N LYS A 133 7.13 -6.13 -4.69
CA LYS A 133 6.36 -4.96 -4.28
C LYS A 133 6.24 -4.88 -2.74
N PRO A 134 7.34 -4.63 -2.01
CA PRO A 134 7.26 -4.28 -0.60
C PRO A 134 6.50 -2.96 -0.44
N GLU A 135 5.66 -2.90 0.58
CA GLU A 135 4.85 -1.71 0.85
C GLU A 135 4.87 -1.36 2.34
N LEU A 136 4.87 -0.08 2.65
CA LEU A 136 4.62 0.45 3.99
C LEU A 136 3.41 1.37 3.91
N VAL A 137 2.41 1.11 4.75
CA VAL A 137 1.26 1.99 4.93
C VAL A 137 1.38 2.71 6.27
N TYR A 138 1.19 4.03 6.28
CA TYR A 138 1.22 4.91 7.46
C TYR A 138 -0.10 5.68 7.54
N ALA A 139 -0.83 5.53 8.63
CA ALA A 139 -2.17 6.09 8.78
C ALA A 139 -2.14 7.61 8.98
N LEU A 140 -2.91 8.35 8.17
CA LEU A 140 -3.16 9.79 8.33
C LEU A 140 -4.47 10.04 9.08
N THR A 141 -5.49 9.24 8.79
CA THR A 141 -6.73 9.13 9.57
C THR A 141 -6.78 7.73 10.22
N PRO A 142 -7.78 7.39 11.06
CA PRO A 142 -8.06 5.98 11.33
C PRO A 142 -8.13 5.21 10.01
N PHE A 143 -7.33 4.15 9.90
CA PHE A 143 -7.13 3.41 8.66
C PHE A 143 -7.34 1.92 8.88
N LYS A 144 -8.42 1.39 8.28
CA LYS A 144 -8.83 0.01 8.46
C LYS A 144 -8.26 -0.87 7.35
N ALA A 145 -7.70 -2.00 7.73
CA ALA A 145 -7.07 -2.93 6.79
C ALA A 145 -7.24 -4.39 7.24
N MET A 146 -6.98 -5.32 6.33
CA MET A 146 -6.64 -6.70 6.63
C MET A 146 -5.16 -6.94 6.36
N ASN A 147 -4.47 -7.70 7.21
CA ASN A 147 -3.09 -8.12 6.95
C ASN A 147 -2.72 -9.43 7.66
N ALA A 148 -2.16 -10.37 6.90
CA ALA A 148 -1.68 -11.67 7.34
C ALA A 148 -2.77 -12.56 7.98
N PHE A 149 -2.50 -13.87 8.00
CA PHE A 149 -3.39 -14.81 8.66
C PHE A 149 -3.38 -14.61 10.18
N ARG A 150 -4.55 -14.74 10.81
CA ARG A 150 -4.69 -14.78 12.28
C ARG A 150 -4.03 -16.04 12.85
N PRO A 151 -3.72 -16.08 14.16
CA PRO A 151 -3.42 -17.34 14.85
C PRO A 151 -4.47 -18.41 14.55
N LEU A 152 -4.03 -19.64 14.25
CA LEU A 152 -4.92 -20.71 13.77
C LEU A 152 -6.07 -21.02 14.73
N SER A 153 -5.84 -20.88 16.04
CA SER A 153 -6.88 -21.02 17.07
C SER A 153 -7.96 -19.94 16.99
N GLU A 154 -7.59 -18.69 16.68
CA GLU A 154 -8.55 -17.60 16.48
C GLU A 154 -9.37 -17.84 15.21
N ILE A 155 -8.72 -18.30 14.13
CA ILE A 155 -9.42 -18.67 12.89
C ILE A 155 -10.44 -19.76 13.19
N ALA A 156 -10.06 -20.83 13.90
CA ALA A 156 -10.96 -21.93 14.24
C ALA A 156 -12.17 -21.42 15.05
N GLN A 157 -11.94 -20.60 16.08
CA GLN A 157 -12.99 -20.02 16.91
C GLN A 157 -13.96 -19.13 16.11
N LEU A 158 -13.44 -18.29 15.20
CA LEU A 158 -14.28 -17.45 14.35
C LEU A 158 -15.13 -18.29 13.39
N LEU A 159 -14.53 -19.34 12.82
CA LEU A 159 -15.17 -20.24 11.87
C LEU A 159 -16.24 -21.15 12.50
N GLU A 160 -16.22 -21.42 13.80
CA GLU A 160 -17.27 -22.20 14.49
C GLU A 160 -18.67 -21.62 14.20
N ASN A 161 -18.78 -20.29 14.18
CA ASN A 161 -20.03 -19.55 13.94
C ASN A 161 -20.60 -19.75 12.53
N ILE A 162 -19.81 -20.28 11.60
CA ILE A 162 -20.19 -20.54 10.20
C ILE A 162 -19.80 -21.96 9.76
N SER A 163 -19.66 -22.90 10.70
CA SER A 163 -19.22 -24.27 10.40
C SER A 163 -20.06 -24.99 9.34
N ALA A 164 -21.33 -24.63 9.20
CA ALA A 164 -22.25 -25.16 8.18
C ALA A 164 -22.04 -24.57 6.76
N ALA A 165 -21.18 -23.55 6.60
CA ALA A 165 -20.99 -22.88 5.32
C ALA A 165 -20.22 -23.73 4.30
N HIS A 166 -19.27 -24.56 4.75
CA HIS A 166 -18.48 -25.44 3.89
C HIS A 166 -17.92 -26.63 4.69
N PRO A 167 -17.89 -27.86 4.17
CA PRO A 167 -17.34 -29.03 4.89
C PRO A 167 -15.90 -28.81 5.37
N ASP A 168 -15.06 -28.18 4.54
CA ASP A 168 -13.65 -27.96 4.87
C ASP A 168 -13.44 -26.96 6.02
N ILE A 169 -14.44 -26.12 6.32
CA ILE A 169 -14.41 -25.30 7.53
C ILE A 169 -14.41 -26.20 8.76
N GLN A 170 -15.26 -27.23 8.78
CA GLN A 170 -15.32 -28.18 9.89
C GLN A 170 -14.01 -28.97 10.00
N THR A 171 -13.42 -29.37 8.87
CA THR A 171 -12.10 -30.03 8.84
C THR A 171 -11.02 -29.15 9.44
N PHE A 172 -10.98 -27.86 9.10
CA PHE A 172 -10.02 -26.93 9.68
C PHE A 172 -10.24 -26.75 11.20
N ILE A 173 -11.48 -26.57 11.65
CA ILE A 173 -11.80 -26.41 13.09
C ILE A 173 -11.29 -27.61 13.90
N GLN A 174 -11.45 -28.83 13.40
CA GLN A 174 -10.98 -30.04 14.08
C GLN A 174 -9.45 -30.15 14.12
N HIS A 175 -8.78 -29.66 13.08
CA HIS A 175 -7.33 -29.77 12.91
C HIS A 175 -6.74 -28.47 12.35
N PRO A 176 -6.59 -27.41 13.18
CA PRO A 176 -6.17 -26.09 12.73
C PRO A 176 -4.65 -26.07 12.49
N THR A 177 -4.25 -26.48 11.29
CA THR A 177 -2.85 -26.49 10.81
C THR A 177 -2.68 -25.56 9.61
N GLU A 178 -1.45 -25.13 9.33
CA GLU A 178 -1.13 -24.31 8.15
C GLU A 178 -1.51 -25.01 6.84
N GLN A 179 -1.33 -26.33 6.77
CA GLN A 179 -1.75 -27.16 5.64
C GLN A 179 -3.27 -27.12 5.42
N ASN A 180 -4.04 -27.28 6.50
CA ASN A 180 -5.50 -27.23 6.41
C ASN A 180 -6.01 -25.80 6.16
N LEU A 181 -5.30 -24.77 6.63
CA LEU A 181 -5.59 -23.38 6.28
C LEU A 181 -5.39 -23.14 4.79
N SER A 182 -4.27 -23.62 4.23
CA SER A 182 -3.98 -23.53 2.80
C SER A 182 -5.06 -24.22 1.96
N PHE A 183 -5.43 -25.44 2.35
CA PHE A 183 -6.51 -26.18 1.70
C PHE A 183 -7.84 -25.43 1.77
N LEU A 184 -8.26 -24.99 2.97
CA LEU A 184 -9.49 -24.24 3.16
C LEU A 184 -9.52 -22.95 2.33
N PHE A 185 -8.43 -22.19 2.33
CA PHE A 185 -8.33 -20.92 1.59
C PHE A 185 -8.57 -21.14 0.09
N ALA A 186 -7.93 -22.16 -0.50
CA ALA A 186 -8.14 -22.51 -1.90
C ALA A 186 -9.59 -22.95 -2.19
N GLN A 187 -10.21 -23.71 -1.30
CA GLN A 187 -11.59 -24.16 -1.45
C GLN A 187 -12.58 -22.99 -1.40
N LEU A 188 -12.40 -22.08 -0.45
CA LEU A 188 -13.22 -20.87 -0.34
C LEU A 188 -13.13 -20.00 -1.60
N LEU A 189 -11.91 -19.78 -2.13
CA LEU A 189 -11.73 -19.01 -3.36
C LEU A 189 -12.37 -19.67 -4.59
N ASN A 190 -12.35 -21.00 -4.67
CA ASN A 190 -12.89 -21.76 -5.79
C ASN A 190 -14.39 -22.07 -5.69
N MET A 191 -15.09 -21.64 -4.63
CA MET A 191 -16.53 -21.89 -4.51
C MET A 191 -17.30 -21.28 -5.70
N GLN A 192 -18.22 -22.07 -6.27
CA GLN A 192 -19.09 -21.69 -7.39
C GLN A 192 -20.51 -22.24 -7.18
N GLY A 193 -21.49 -21.71 -7.94
CA GLY A 193 -22.84 -22.27 -7.97
C GLY A 193 -23.52 -22.41 -6.60
N GLU A 194 -24.09 -23.59 -6.33
CA GLU A 194 -24.81 -23.83 -5.07
C GLU A 194 -23.94 -23.79 -3.82
N SER A 195 -22.70 -24.29 -3.88
CA SER A 195 -21.83 -24.29 -2.70
C SER A 195 -21.51 -22.86 -2.27
N LYS A 196 -21.22 -21.99 -3.23
CA LYS A 196 -21.03 -20.55 -2.98
C LYS A 196 -22.29 -19.89 -2.40
N ARG A 197 -23.46 -20.13 -3.00
CA ARG A 197 -24.73 -19.55 -2.52
C ARG A 197 -25.04 -19.97 -1.09
N LEU A 198 -24.87 -21.26 -0.77
CA LEU A 198 -25.05 -21.78 0.58
C LEU A 198 -24.08 -21.11 1.56
N ALA A 199 -22.79 -21.11 1.24
CA ALA A 199 -21.76 -20.54 2.10
C ALA A 199 -22.04 -19.06 2.42
N ILE A 200 -22.34 -18.26 1.39
CA ILE A 200 -22.65 -16.84 1.54
C ILE A 200 -23.95 -16.63 2.34
N ALA A 201 -24.97 -17.48 2.16
CA ALA A 201 -26.20 -17.41 2.94
C ALA A 201 -25.96 -17.70 4.43
N VAL A 202 -25.15 -18.71 4.75
CA VAL A 202 -24.74 -19.01 6.14
C VAL A 202 -23.96 -17.84 6.74
N LEU A 203 -22.99 -17.29 6.00
CA LEU A 203 -22.22 -16.12 6.44
C LEU A 203 -23.15 -14.91 6.72
N LYS A 204 -24.05 -14.58 5.78
CA LYS A 204 -25.02 -13.48 5.95
C LYS A 204 -25.97 -13.73 7.13
N SER A 205 -26.35 -14.98 7.39
CA SER A 205 -27.13 -15.32 8.58
C SER A 205 -26.35 -15.07 9.87
N ALA A 206 -25.07 -15.45 9.92
CA ALA A 206 -24.20 -15.18 11.06
C ALA A 206 -24.05 -13.67 11.34
N LEU A 207 -24.01 -12.82 10.30
CA LEU A 207 -23.97 -11.37 10.47
C LEU A 207 -25.19 -10.81 11.23
N ASN A 208 -26.33 -11.49 11.26
CA ASN A 208 -27.48 -11.02 12.03
C ASN A 208 -27.35 -11.31 13.53
N SER A 209 -26.53 -12.29 13.89
CA SER A 209 -26.40 -12.81 15.27
C SER A 209 -25.10 -12.37 15.95
N HIS A 210 -24.12 -11.88 15.19
CA HIS A 210 -22.83 -11.43 15.72
C HIS A 210 -22.62 -9.92 15.49
N GLN A 211 -22.04 -9.28 16.50
CA GLN A 211 -21.69 -7.85 16.53
C GLN A 211 -20.19 -7.71 16.82
N GLY A 212 -19.61 -6.56 16.46
CA GLY A 212 -18.19 -6.29 16.67
C GLY A 212 -17.30 -6.90 15.59
N GLU A 213 -15.99 -6.74 15.75
CA GLU A 213 -15.02 -7.26 14.79
C GLU A 213 -14.85 -8.78 14.88
N PRO A 214 -14.62 -9.49 13.76
CA PRO A 214 -14.54 -8.98 12.38
C PRO A 214 -15.89 -8.88 11.64
N TRP A 215 -17.02 -9.14 12.30
CA TRP A 215 -18.35 -9.21 11.68
C TRP A 215 -18.82 -7.87 11.12
N ASP A 216 -18.52 -6.76 11.79
CA ASP A 216 -18.84 -5.42 11.30
C ASP A 216 -18.08 -5.09 10.01
N THR A 217 -16.82 -5.53 9.90
CA THR A 217 -16.04 -5.45 8.67
C THR A 217 -16.67 -6.27 7.55
N ILE A 218 -17.08 -7.52 7.80
CA ILE A 218 -17.75 -8.36 6.80
C ILE A 218 -19.07 -7.72 6.36
N ARG A 219 -19.84 -7.16 7.29
CA ARG A 219 -21.10 -6.47 7.00
C ARG A 219 -20.89 -5.30 6.05
N LYS A 220 -19.87 -4.46 6.30
CA LYS A 220 -19.51 -3.37 5.40
C LYS A 220 -19.04 -3.88 4.04
N MET A 221 -18.17 -4.88 4.00
CA MET A 221 -17.70 -5.46 2.74
C MET A 221 -18.85 -6.04 1.90
N THR A 222 -19.87 -6.61 2.55
CA THR A 222 -21.05 -7.18 1.88
C THR A 222 -21.85 -6.14 1.09
N SER A 223 -21.84 -4.85 1.47
CA SER A 223 -22.53 -3.81 0.69
C SER A 223 -21.84 -3.48 -0.63
N PHE A 224 -20.55 -3.78 -0.76
CA PHE A 224 -19.76 -3.56 -1.98
C PHE A 224 -19.54 -4.84 -2.78
N TYR A 225 -19.42 -5.98 -2.08
CA TYR A 225 -19.07 -7.28 -2.64
C TYR A 225 -20.07 -8.37 -2.17
N PRO A 226 -21.38 -8.24 -2.46
CA PRO A 226 -22.44 -9.02 -1.82
C PRO A 226 -22.34 -10.53 -2.06
N ASP A 227 -21.69 -10.94 -3.14
CA ASP A 227 -21.57 -12.33 -3.58
C ASP A 227 -20.10 -12.71 -3.82
N ASP A 228 -19.14 -12.11 -3.11
CA ASP A 228 -17.71 -12.41 -3.28
C ASP A 228 -17.22 -13.45 -2.25
N ASN A 229 -16.37 -14.39 -2.70
CA ASN A 229 -15.78 -15.40 -1.81
C ASN A 229 -14.80 -14.79 -0.79
N GLY A 230 -14.27 -13.59 -1.07
CA GLY A 230 -13.47 -12.79 -0.15
C GLY A 230 -14.21 -12.30 1.09
N LEU A 231 -15.55 -12.41 1.15
CA LEU A 231 -16.30 -12.06 2.38
C LEU A 231 -15.91 -12.93 3.59
N PHE A 232 -15.32 -14.10 3.37
CA PHE A 232 -14.80 -14.96 4.44
C PHE A 232 -13.42 -14.53 4.96
N SER A 233 -12.70 -13.68 4.22
CA SER A 233 -11.33 -13.34 4.56
C SER A 233 -11.15 -12.65 5.93
N PRO A 234 -12.07 -11.83 6.46
CA PRO A 234 -11.89 -11.23 7.78
C PRO A 234 -11.88 -12.26 8.94
N LEU A 235 -12.40 -13.47 8.68
CA LEU A 235 -12.34 -14.61 9.60
C LEU A 235 -10.98 -15.32 9.57
N LEU A 236 -10.24 -15.20 8.47
CA LEU A 236 -8.93 -15.82 8.26
C LEU A 236 -7.78 -14.84 8.51
N LEU A 237 -7.98 -13.57 8.16
CA LEU A 237 -6.99 -12.50 8.19
C LEU A 237 -7.21 -11.56 9.36
N ASN A 238 -6.13 -11.01 9.92
CA ASN A 238 -6.27 -10.00 10.96
C ASN A 238 -6.94 -8.76 10.39
N VAL A 239 -8.07 -8.35 10.97
CA VAL A 239 -8.65 -7.02 10.76
C VAL A 239 -8.00 -6.08 11.74
N VAL A 240 -7.39 -5.02 11.24
CA VAL A 240 -6.67 -4.01 12.03
C VAL A 240 -7.18 -2.62 11.71
N GLU A 241 -7.19 -1.75 12.72
CA GLU A 241 -7.43 -0.32 12.55
C GLU A 241 -6.23 0.44 13.08
N LEU A 242 -5.47 1.04 12.17
CA LEU A 242 -4.30 1.84 12.48
C LEU A 242 -4.79 3.22 12.93
N LYS A 243 -4.30 3.68 14.08
CA LYS A 243 -4.46 5.07 14.51
C LYS A 243 -3.54 5.98 13.69
N PRO A 244 -3.89 7.26 13.49
CA PRO A 244 -2.98 8.23 12.89
C PRO A 244 -1.57 8.15 13.50
N GLY A 245 -0.54 8.05 12.67
CA GLY A 245 0.84 7.89 13.11
C GLY A 245 1.32 6.43 13.24
N GLN A 246 0.43 5.44 13.22
CA GLN A 246 0.82 4.03 13.17
C GLN A 246 1.10 3.61 11.73
N ALA A 247 2.00 2.64 11.57
CA ALA A 247 2.34 2.08 10.28
C ALA A 247 2.37 0.56 10.31
N MET A 248 2.28 -0.04 9.13
CA MET A 248 2.33 -1.48 8.92
C MET A 248 3.09 -1.77 7.62
N PHE A 249 4.04 -2.70 7.70
CA PHE A 249 4.74 -3.20 6.52
C PHE A 249 4.03 -4.42 5.95
N LEU A 250 3.83 -4.44 4.64
CA LEU A 250 3.21 -5.52 3.90
C LEU A 250 4.31 -6.39 3.29
N TYR A 251 4.44 -7.59 3.85
CA TYR A 251 5.43 -8.56 3.40
C TYR A 251 4.99 -9.20 2.09
N ALA A 252 5.97 -9.59 1.27
CA ALA A 252 5.71 -10.47 0.15
C ALA A 252 4.99 -11.74 0.63
N ARG A 253 4.23 -12.36 -0.28
CA ARG A 253 3.51 -13.63 -0.08
C ARG A 253 2.49 -13.61 1.06
N THR A 254 2.10 -12.42 1.52
CA THR A 254 1.16 -12.22 2.63
C THR A 254 -0.10 -11.52 2.13
N PRO A 255 -1.29 -12.09 2.36
CA PRO A 255 -2.55 -11.48 1.93
C PRO A 255 -2.90 -10.27 2.78
N HIS A 256 -3.30 -9.18 2.11
CA HIS A 256 -3.71 -7.94 2.76
C HIS A 256 -4.75 -7.19 1.92
N ALA A 257 -5.46 -6.25 2.53
CA ALA A 257 -6.40 -5.36 1.85
C ALA A 257 -6.57 -4.06 2.63
N TYR A 258 -6.69 -2.93 1.92
CA TYR A 258 -7.10 -1.67 2.53
C TYR A 258 -8.62 -1.56 2.48
N LEU A 259 -9.25 -1.21 3.60
CA LEU A 259 -10.70 -1.26 3.74
C LEU A 259 -11.34 0.13 3.80
N GLU A 260 -10.71 1.07 4.51
CA GLU A 260 -11.23 2.42 4.70
C GLU A 260 -10.18 3.35 5.29
N GLY A 261 -10.22 4.62 4.90
CA GLY A 261 -9.47 5.70 5.51
C GLY A 261 -8.41 6.30 4.58
N VAL A 262 -7.59 7.17 5.15
CA VAL A 262 -6.51 7.86 4.45
C VAL A 262 -5.17 7.47 5.04
N ALA A 263 -4.23 7.10 4.17
CA ALA A 263 -2.89 6.72 4.56
C ALA A 263 -1.85 7.23 3.56
N LEU A 264 -0.63 7.40 4.05
CA LEU A 264 0.56 7.43 3.22
C LEU A 264 0.93 6.00 2.85
N GLU A 265 1.25 5.76 1.58
CA GLU A 265 1.76 4.48 1.09
C GLU A 265 3.10 4.70 0.41
N VAL A 266 4.11 3.94 0.83
CA VAL A 266 5.39 3.83 0.12
C VAL A 266 5.50 2.43 -0.43
N MET A 267 5.79 2.31 -1.73
CA MET A 267 5.94 1.01 -2.38
C MET A 267 7.15 1.03 -3.32
N ALA A 268 7.79 -0.13 -3.50
CA ALA A 268 8.73 -0.29 -4.61
C ALA A 268 7.99 -0.18 -5.95
N ASN A 269 8.70 0.18 -7.02
CA ASN A 269 8.12 0.26 -8.36
C ASN A 269 7.86 -1.13 -8.95
N SER A 270 6.70 -1.69 -8.63
CA SER A 270 6.13 -2.91 -9.22
C SER A 270 4.61 -2.82 -9.28
N ASP A 271 4.04 -3.34 -10.37
CA ASP A 271 2.60 -3.50 -10.58
C ASP A 271 2.14 -4.96 -10.43
N ASN A 272 3.00 -5.84 -9.88
CA ASN A 272 2.70 -7.25 -9.64
C ASN A 272 1.66 -7.43 -8.52
N VAL A 273 0.48 -7.93 -8.88
CA VAL A 273 -0.64 -8.10 -7.93
C VAL A 273 -1.39 -9.39 -8.24
N LEU A 274 -1.26 -10.36 -7.34
CA LEU A 274 -2.11 -11.56 -7.30
C LEU A 274 -3.32 -11.24 -6.43
N ARG A 275 -4.53 -11.34 -6.98
CA ARG A 275 -5.76 -11.04 -6.22
C ARG A 275 -6.22 -12.27 -5.46
N ALA A 276 -6.78 -12.05 -4.27
CA ALA A 276 -7.26 -13.11 -3.38
C ALA A 276 -8.69 -12.88 -2.89
N GLY A 277 -9.51 -12.15 -3.65
CA GLY A 277 -10.92 -11.87 -3.34
C GLY A 277 -11.24 -10.37 -3.35
N LEU A 278 -12.52 -10.05 -3.10
CA LEU A 278 -13.07 -8.69 -3.16
C LEU A 278 -12.82 -8.03 -4.50
N THR A 279 -13.13 -8.75 -5.58
CA THR A 279 -12.82 -8.30 -6.94
C THR A 279 -13.74 -8.92 -7.97
N GLY A 280 -14.14 -8.12 -8.96
CA GLY A 280 -14.80 -8.62 -10.17
C GLY A 280 -13.81 -9.13 -11.23
N LYS A 281 -12.49 -9.08 -10.97
CA LYS A 281 -11.45 -9.50 -11.90
C LYS A 281 -11.14 -11.00 -11.77
N HIS A 282 -10.48 -11.54 -12.79
CA HIS A 282 -9.98 -12.92 -12.74
C HIS A 282 -9.01 -13.12 -11.58
N ILE A 283 -9.09 -14.31 -10.96
CA ILE A 283 -8.17 -14.79 -9.93
C ILE A 283 -7.56 -16.09 -10.44
N ASP A 284 -6.25 -16.10 -10.67
CA ASP A 284 -5.48 -17.32 -10.93
C ASP A 284 -5.18 -17.99 -9.57
N VAL A 285 -6.09 -18.85 -9.12
CA VAL A 285 -5.96 -19.49 -7.80
C VAL A 285 -4.69 -20.35 -7.70
N PRO A 286 -4.34 -21.20 -8.70
CA PRO A 286 -3.06 -21.93 -8.66
C PRO A 286 -1.82 -21.03 -8.49
N GLU A 287 -1.72 -19.95 -9.26
CA GLU A 287 -0.59 -19.02 -9.17
C GLU A 287 -0.57 -18.26 -7.83
N LEU A 288 -1.74 -17.84 -7.33
CA LEU A 288 -1.90 -17.23 -6.02
C LEU A 288 -1.40 -18.17 -4.90
N MET A 289 -1.86 -19.42 -4.91
CA MET A 289 -1.50 -20.40 -3.88
C MET A 289 0.00 -20.72 -3.87
N ALA A 290 0.67 -20.67 -5.02
CA ALA A 290 2.12 -20.83 -5.12
C ALA A 290 2.90 -19.64 -4.51
N ASN A 291 2.25 -18.49 -4.37
CA ASN A 291 2.81 -17.24 -3.88
C ASN A 291 2.25 -16.79 -2.53
N LEU A 292 1.69 -17.72 -1.75
CA LEU A 292 1.18 -17.46 -0.41
C LEU A 292 1.98 -18.23 0.64
N ASP A 293 2.32 -17.52 1.72
CA ASP A 293 2.85 -18.15 2.93
C ASP A 293 1.72 -18.24 3.96
N PHE A 294 1.32 -19.47 4.28
CA PHE A 294 0.25 -19.76 5.24
C PHE A 294 0.76 -19.71 6.68
N ILE A 295 1.53 -18.68 7.01
CA ILE A 295 2.16 -18.48 8.30
C ILE A 295 1.31 -17.49 9.12
N PRO A 296 0.74 -17.92 10.26
CA PRO A 296 -0.03 -17.05 11.15
C PRO A 296 0.82 -15.93 11.74
N LYS A 297 0.20 -14.78 11.96
CA LYS A 297 0.82 -13.63 12.61
C LYS A 297 -0.09 -13.06 13.69
N CYS A 298 0.45 -12.91 14.90
CA CYS A 298 -0.25 -12.27 16.01
C CYS A 298 -0.46 -10.78 15.73
N ALA A 299 -1.60 -10.24 16.18
CA ALA A 299 -1.98 -8.85 15.97
C ALA A 299 -0.90 -7.86 16.48
N ASP A 300 -0.28 -8.15 17.61
CA ASP A 300 0.76 -7.31 18.23
C ASP A 300 2.02 -7.14 17.37
N ASN A 301 2.24 -8.04 16.40
CA ASN A 301 3.41 -8.02 15.52
C ASN A 301 3.11 -7.40 14.15
N LEU A 302 1.88 -6.94 13.90
CA LEU A 302 1.49 -6.39 12.60
C LEU A 302 2.04 -4.98 12.38
N LEU A 303 2.09 -4.17 13.44
CA LEU A 303 2.55 -2.79 13.35
C LEU A 303 4.07 -2.70 13.24
N THR A 304 4.52 -1.79 12.40
CA THR A 304 5.93 -1.39 12.35
C THR A 304 6.19 -0.45 13.53
N VAL A 305 7.01 -0.90 14.49
CA VAL A 305 7.40 -0.08 15.64
C VAL A 305 8.44 0.94 15.20
N PRO A 306 8.18 2.25 15.32
CA PRO A 306 9.14 3.25 14.92
C PRO A 306 10.31 3.36 15.93
N LYS A 307 11.43 3.89 15.45
CA LYS A 307 12.63 4.21 16.23
C LYS A 307 12.87 5.71 16.19
N GLN A 308 13.01 6.34 17.37
CA GLN A 308 13.43 7.73 17.45
C GLN A 308 14.94 7.83 17.18
N GLU A 309 15.33 8.59 16.17
CA GLU A 309 16.73 8.84 15.81
C GLU A 309 16.91 10.32 15.47
N LYS A 310 17.70 11.05 16.29
CA LYS A 310 17.77 12.52 16.24
C LYS A 310 16.35 13.12 16.26
N ASP A 311 16.00 13.94 15.28
CA ASP A 311 14.70 14.60 15.13
C ASP A 311 13.68 13.77 14.30
N ALA A 312 14.02 12.54 13.93
CA ALA A 312 13.21 11.66 13.09
C ALA A 312 12.57 10.53 13.88
N LEU A 313 11.33 10.22 13.54
CA LEU A 313 10.68 8.96 13.85
C LEU A 313 10.82 8.04 12.63
N ASN A 314 11.78 7.11 12.67
CA ASN A 314 12.09 6.20 11.57
C ASN A 314 11.22 4.95 11.65
N TYR A 315 10.67 4.50 10.52
CA TYR A 315 9.88 3.27 10.43
C TYR A 315 10.70 2.22 9.67
N PRO A 316 11.36 1.29 10.38
CA PRO A 316 12.26 0.34 9.74
C PRO A 316 11.51 -0.58 8.78
N VAL A 317 12.03 -0.74 7.57
CA VAL A 317 11.54 -1.70 6.58
C VAL A 317 12.65 -2.66 6.18
N PRO A 318 12.35 -3.96 5.97
CA PRO A 318 13.37 -4.98 5.69
C PRO A 318 13.74 -5.04 4.19
N VAL A 319 13.83 -3.88 3.53
CA VAL A 319 14.13 -3.79 2.09
C VAL A 319 15.07 -2.61 1.82
N ASN A 320 15.82 -2.71 0.74
CA ASN A 320 16.73 -1.65 0.31
C ASN A 320 16.09 -0.73 -0.73
N ASP A 321 14.82 -0.91 -1.08
CA ASP A 321 14.12 -0.10 -2.09
C ASP A 321 13.83 1.30 -1.56
N PHE A 322 13.48 1.43 -0.28
CA PHE A 322 13.16 2.70 0.35
C PHE A 322 13.34 2.70 1.87
N HIS A 323 13.42 3.90 2.43
CA HIS A 323 13.32 4.21 3.85
C HIS A 323 12.19 5.22 4.07
N PHE A 324 11.49 5.13 5.21
CA PHE A 324 10.43 6.06 5.59
C PHE A 324 10.68 6.64 6.98
N SER A 325 10.57 7.96 7.08
CA SER A 325 10.68 8.67 8.34
C SER A 325 9.71 9.84 8.43
N VAL A 326 9.33 10.20 9.65
CA VAL A 326 8.46 11.33 9.94
C VAL A 326 9.16 12.28 10.90
N TYR A 327 9.12 13.57 10.58
CA TYR A 327 9.70 14.65 11.38
C TYR A 327 8.58 15.53 11.91
N ALA A 328 8.59 15.80 13.22
CA ALA A 328 7.76 16.84 13.82
C ALA A 328 8.58 18.13 13.87
N VAL A 329 8.26 19.08 13.00
CA VAL A 329 8.92 20.37 12.88
C VAL A 329 8.20 21.36 13.78
N SER A 330 8.96 22.06 14.63
CA SER A 330 8.44 23.10 15.54
C SER A 330 9.40 24.30 15.54
N GLU A 331 9.42 25.09 16.62
CA GLU A 331 10.20 26.33 16.70
C GLU A 331 11.70 26.15 16.37
N GLN A 332 12.28 25.00 16.71
CA GLN A 332 13.68 24.71 16.41
C GLN A 332 13.83 24.09 15.01
N PRO A 333 14.65 24.70 14.12
CA PRO A 333 14.92 24.12 12.82
C PRO A 333 15.61 22.74 12.92
N ILE A 334 15.18 21.81 12.07
CA ILE A 334 15.76 20.47 11.94
C ILE A 334 16.70 20.46 10.75
N THR A 335 17.85 19.81 10.91
CA THR A 335 18.78 19.55 9.81
C THR A 335 18.53 18.16 9.25
N LEU A 336 18.15 18.08 7.97
CA LEU A 336 17.97 16.82 7.25
C LEU A 336 19.20 16.52 6.40
N GLU A 337 19.85 15.40 6.70
CA GLU A 337 20.88 14.82 5.84
C GLU A 337 20.22 14.06 4.68
N ASN A 338 20.80 14.14 3.49
CA ASN A 338 20.27 13.55 2.28
C ASN A 338 21.38 12.88 1.46
N ASN A 339 21.37 11.55 1.47
CA ASN A 339 22.42 10.73 0.85
C ASN A 339 22.01 10.16 -0.52
N SER A 340 20.71 10.20 -0.83
CA SER A 340 20.08 9.69 -2.04
C SER A 340 18.99 10.67 -2.51
N ALA A 341 18.34 10.37 -3.65
CA ALA A 341 17.08 11.03 -3.98
C ALA A 341 16.04 10.81 -2.86
N SER A 342 15.36 11.88 -2.45
CA SER A 342 14.26 11.80 -1.50
C SER A 342 13.07 12.65 -1.88
N VAL A 343 11.90 12.25 -1.40
CA VAL A 343 10.67 13.02 -1.48
C VAL A 343 10.31 13.45 -0.06
N LEU A 344 10.14 14.77 0.14
CA LEU A 344 9.58 15.32 1.37
C LEU A 344 8.13 15.72 1.12
N PHE A 345 7.23 15.31 2.00
CA PHE A 345 5.81 15.64 1.95
C PHE A 345 5.38 16.28 3.27
N CYS A 346 4.81 17.48 3.21
CA CYS A 346 4.24 18.12 4.38
C CYS A 346 2.86 17.50 4.63
N SER A 347 2.75 16.65 5.66
CA SER A 347 1.48 15.99 5.98
C SER A 347 0.57 16.85 6.85
N GLU A 348 1.14 17.74 7.66
CA GLU A 348 0.39 18.64 8.54
C GLU A 348 1.12 19.99 8.62
N GLY A 349 0.36 21.08 8.76
CA GLY A 349 0.89 22.42 9.02
C GLY A 349 1.57 23.05 7.81
N GLN A 350 2.66 23.79 8.08
CA GLN A 350 3.48 24.44 7.06
C GLN A 350 4.95 24.47 7.47
N VAL A 351 5.82 24.23 6.51
CA VAL A 351 7.27 24.25 6.72
C VAL A 351 7.97 25.08 5.66
N VAL A 352 9.15 25.56 6.00
CA VAL A 352 10.08 26.23 5.10
C VAL A 352 11.35 25.40 5.04
N ILE A 353 11.75 25.06 3.83
CA ILE A 353 12.93 24.25 3.53
C ILE A 353 13.96 25.17 2.90
N ASN A 354 15.15 25.22 3.51
CA ASN A 354 16.27 26.02 3.06
C ASN A 354 17.42 25.08 2.65
N ALA A 355 17.96 25.30 1.46
CA ALA A 355 19.16 24.63 0.98
C ALA A 355 20.02 25.68 0.26
N ASP A 356 21.22 25.94 0.78
CA ASP A 356 22.10 27.02 0.33
C ASP A 356 21.34 28.38 0.26
N GLU A 357 21.23 28.98 -0.92
CA GLU A 357 20.50 30.24 -1.16
C GLU A 357 19.03 30.03 -1.56
N GLN A 358 18.58 28.78 -1.72
CA GLN A 358 17.20 28.45 -2.09
C GLN A 358 16.31 28.29 -0.85
N GLN A 359 15.11 28.86 -0.92
CA GLN A 359 14.07 28.71 0.08
C GLN A 359 12.75 28.30 -0.58
N LEU A 360 12.11 27.25 -0.06
CA LEU A 360 10.81 26.77 -0.49
C LEU A 360 9.86 26.63 0.69
N ARG A 361 8.63 27.14 0.55
CA ARG A 361 7.55 26.90 1.50
C ARG A 361 6.69 25.73 1.03
N LEU A 362 6.38 24.82 1.94
CA LEU A 362 5.41 23.75 1.76
C LEU A 362 4.27 23.88 2.74
N PHE A 363 3.06 23.81 2.20
CA PHE A 363 1.83 23.63 2.96
C PHE A 363 1.47 22.15 3.03
N SER A 364 0.61 21.80 3.98
CA SER A 364 0.03 20.45 4.08
C SER A 364 -0.53 19.99 2.72
N GLY A 365 -0.15 18.79 2.28
CA GLY A 365 -0.50 18.22 0.98
C GLY A 365 0.51 18.48 -0.14
N GLU A 366 1.52 19.32 0.10
CA GLU A 366 2.56 19.62 -0.88
C GLU A 366 3.83 18.78 -0.67
N SER A 367 4.55 18.50 -1.76
CA SER A 367 5.82 17.77 -1.72
C SER A 367 6.92 18.42 -2.54
N ILE A 368 8.17 18.08 -2.20
CA ILE A 368 9.36 18.37 -3.00
C ILE A 368 10.15 17.11 -3.27
N PHE A 369 10.82 17.10 -4.42
CA PHE A 369 11.91 16.20 -4.72
C PHE A 369 13.24 16.86 -4.32
N LEU A 370 14.00 16.17 -3.49
CA LEU A 370 15.39 16.48 -3.17
C LEU A 370 16.27 15.53 -3.96
N SER A 371 17.12 16.08 -4.82
CA SER A 371 18.09 15.28 -5.54
C SER A 371 19.24 14.89 -4.61
N ALA A 372 20.05 13.92 -5.01
CA ALA A 372 21.20 13.51 -4.22
C ALA A 372 22.30 14.59 -4.11
N THR A 373 22.24 15.68 -4.89
CA THR A 373 23.17 16.80 -4.76
C THR A 373 22.88 17.69 -3.56
N GLU A 374 21.62 17.81 -3.14
CA GLU A 374 21.23 18.59 -1.97
C GLU A 374 21.51 17.80 -0.69
N LYS A 375 22.78 17.77 -0.25
CA LYS A 375 23.24 16.92 0.86
C LYS A 375 22.65 17.26 2.21
N THR A 376 22.33 18.52 2.43
CA THR A 376 21.80 19.02 3.70
C THR A 376 20.74 20.07 3.44
N VAL A 377 19.59 19.92 4.08
CA VAL A 377 18.53 20.95 4.06
C VAL A 377 18.09 21.28 5.48
N ILE A 378 17.74 22.53 5.73
CA ILE A 378 17.22 23.01 7.01
C ILE A 378 15.72 23.17 6.89
N VAL A 379 14.97 22.49 7.74
CA VAL A 379 13.51 22.55 7.79
C VAL A 379 13.07 23.26 9.05
N SER A 380 12.32 24.36 8.91
CA SER A 380 11.75 25.12 10.02
C SER A 380 10.27 25.38 9.80
N GLY A 381 9.54 25.76 10.86
CA GLY A 381 8.10 26.04 10.79
C GLY A 381 7.33 25.29 11.84
N ASP A 382 6.09 24.94 11.53
CA ASP A 382 5.21 24.20 12.42
C ASP A 382 4.41 23.19 11.60
N GLY A 383 4.77 21.91 11.71
CA GLY A 383 4.15 20.89 10.88
C GLY A 383 4.79 19.51 11.01
N LYS A 384 4.25 18.55 10.26
CA LYS A 384 4.82 17.21 10.12
C LYS A 384 5.27 16.99 8.69
N VAL A 385 6.47 16.43 8.54
CA VAL A 385 7.07 16.12 7.25
C VAL A 385 7.38 14.64 7.18
N ALA A 386 6.80 13.95 6.21
CA ALA A 386 7.18 12.60 5.85
C ALA A 386 8.30 12.64 4.81
N LYS A 387 9.32 11.81 4.98
CA LYS A 387 10.43 11.63 4.04
C LYS A 387 10.46 10.21 3.54
N VAL A 388 10.53 10.05 2.23
CA VAL A 388 10.90 8.79 1.58
C VAL A 388 12.25 8.97 0.91
N SER A 389 13.19 8.07 1.19
CA SER A 389 14.52 8.04 0.55
C SER A 389 14.92 6.61 0.20
N ASN A 390 16.10 6.44 -0.40
CA ASN A 390 16.76 5.14 -0.50
C ASN A 390 17.88 5.01 0.52
#